data_AF-A0A9D9XFX7-F1
#
_entry.id   AF-A0A9D9XFX7-F1
#
_cell.length_a   1.000
_cell.length_b   1.000
_cell.length_c   1.000
_cell.angle_alpha   90.00
_cell.angle_beta   90.00
_cell.angle_gamma   90.00
#
_symmetry.space_group_name_H-M   'P 1'
#
loop_
_entity.id
_entity.type
_entity.pdbx_description
1 polymer ?
#
loop_
_entity_poly.entity_id
_entity_poly.type
_entity_poly.pdbx_seq_one_letter_code
_entity_poly.pdbx_strand_id
1 'polypeptide(L)'
;TITPLLKRMEKIGLIERERSLQDERKILVCVSDKGKELEEKAVSIPMQLIQNLGKSKLSINDLMTLRNQLNELIDVLQNKESK
;
A
#
# COMPACT_ATOMS: atom_id res chain seq x y z
N THR A 1 6.14 -13.32 3.22
CA THR A 1 4.88 -13.23 4.01
C THR A 1 3.68 -12.69 3.22
N ILE A 2 3.63 -12.87 1.90
CA ILE A 2 2.62 -12.22 1.05
C ILE A 2 1.32 -13.06 0.92
N THR A 3 1.44 -14.39 0.99
CA THR A 3 0.33 -15.34 0.78
C THR A 3 -0.91 -15.08 1.64
N PRO A 4 -0.81 -14.79 2.96
CA PRO A 4 -2.00 -14.56 3.78
C PRO A 4 -2.77 -13.30 3.38
N LEU A 5 -2.07 -12.23 3.00
CA LEU A 5 -2.71 -10.98 2.57
C LEU A 5 -3.44 -11.19 1.24
N LEU A 6 -2.77 -11.79 0.26
CA LEU A 6 -3.37 -12.06 -1.05
C LEU A 6 -4.59 -12.98 -0.94
N LYS A 7 -4.53 -14.05 -0.12
CA LYS A 7 -5.71 -14.90 0.13
C LYS A 7 -6.89 -14.13 0.71
N ARG A 8 -6.64 -13.16 1.60
CA ARG A 8 -7.71 -12.30 2.13
C ARG A 8 -8.28 -11.40 1.05
N MET A 9 -7.44 -10.74 0.26
CA MET A 9 -7.86 -9.84 -0.83
C MET A 9 -8.68 -10.56 -1.91
N GLU A 10 -8.29 -11.80 -2.25
CA GLU A 10 -9.03 -12.68 -3.16
C GLU A 10 -10.39 -13.06 -2.57
N LYS A 11 -10.45 -13.44 -1.29
CA LYS A 11 -11.72 -13.79 -0.60
C LYS A 11 -12.73 -12.64 -0.57
N ILE A 12 -12.27 -11.40 -0.47
CA ILE A 12 -13.14 -10.21 -0.53
C ILE A 12 -13.40 -9.73 -1.96
N GLY A 13 -12.84 -10.40 -2.97
CA GLY A 13 -13.08 -10.19 -4.39
C GLY A 13 -12.38 -8.96 -4.97
N LEU A 14 -11.27 -8.49 -4.38
CA LEU A 14 -10.51 -7.34 -4.91
C LEU A 14 -9.44 -7.75 -5.93
N ILE A 15 -9.01 -9.01 -5.89
CA ILE A 15 -8.01 -9.57 -6.80
C ILE A 15 -8.44 -10.95 -7.26
N GLU A 16 -7.93 -11.34 -8.41
CA GLU A 16 -8.03 -12.67 -9.00
C GLU A 16 -6.65 -13.29 -9.10
N ARG A 17 -6.57 -14.61 -8.92
CA ARG A 17 -5.30 -15.34 -8.90
C ARG A 17 -5.39 -16.56 -9.79
N GLU A 18 -4.52 -16.62 -10.77
CA GLU A 18 -4.48 -17.71 -11.75
C GLU A 18 -3.07 -18.28 -11.86
N ARG A 19 -2.97 -19.57 -12.15
CA ARG A 19 -1.66 -20.17 -12.47
C ARG A 19 -1.25 -19.73 -13.87
N SER A 20 0.02 -19.39 -14.03
CA SER A 20 0.53 -19.05 -15.35
C SER A 20 0.52 -20.29 -16.25
N LEU A 21 0.02 -20.13 -17.48
CA LEU A 21 0.05 -21.16 -18.53
C LEU A 21 1.48 -21.45 -19.04
N GLN A 22 2.44 -20.56 -18.78
CA GLN A 22 3.83 -20.68 -19.24
C GLN A 22 4.74 -21.34 -18.21
N ASP A 23 4.40 -21.23 -16.91
CA ASP A 23 5.12 -21.86 -15.80
C ASP A 23 4.16 -22.00 -14.62
N GLU A 24 3.70 -23.22 -14.34
CA GLU A 24 2.68 -23.52 -13.33
C GLU A 24 3.10 -23.19 -11.89
N ARG A 25 4.41 -22.94 -11.67
CA ARG A 25 4.96 -22.49 -10.39
C ARG A 25 4.70 -21.00 -10.15
N LYS A 26 4.32 -20.25 -11.19
CA LYS A 26 3.98 -18.83 -11.10
C LYS A 26 2.48 -18.65 -10.93
N ILE A 27 2.12 -17.73 -10.03
CA ILE A 27 0.74 -17.27 -9.85
C ILE A 27 0.70 -15.83 -10.36
N LEU A 28 -0.17 -15.59 -11.33
CA LEU A 28 -0.52 -14.26 -11.80
C LEU A 28 -1.59 -13.70 -10.86
N VAL A 29 -1.43 -12.44 -10.49
CA VAL A 29 -2.36 -11.72 -9.61
C VAL A 29 -2.87 -10.52 -10.38
N CYS A 30 -4.17 -10.46 -10.60
CA CYS A 30 -4.85 -9.39 -11.32
C CYS A 30 -5.80 -8.65 -10.40
N VAL A 31 -5.98 -7.35 -10.59
CA VAL A 31 -7.01 -6.58 -9.88
C VAL A 31 -8.36 -6.87 -10.54
N SER A 32 -9.35 -7.26 -9.74
CA SER A 32 -10.72 -7.48 -10.24
C SER A 32 -11.41 -6.15 -10.53
N ASP A 33 -12.56 -6.17 -11.20
CA ASP A 33 -13.31 -4.93 -11.44
C ASP A 33 -13.80 -4.28 -10.13
N LYS A 34 -14.18 -5.09 -9.14
CA LYS A 34 -14.47 -4.60 -7.77
C LYS A 34 -13.24 -3.96 -7.12
N GLY A 35 -12.04 -4.49 -7.40
CA GLY A 35 -10.77 -3.89 -6.99
C GLY A 35 -10.55 -2.52 -7.59
N LYS A 36 -10.82 -2.34 -8.89
CA LYS A 36 -10.73 -1.05 -9.58
C LYS A 36 -11.76 -0.04 -9.06
N GLU A 37 -13.00 -0.45 -8.84
CA GLU A 37 -14.01 0.43 -8.22
C GLU A 37 -13.61 0.89 -6.81
N LEU A 38 -12.94 0.02 -6.04
CA LEU A 38 -12.44 0.39 -4.73
C LEU A 38 -11.28 1.40 -4.85
N GLU A 39 -10.41 1.23 -5.83
CA GLU A 39 -9.34 2.18 -6.14
C GLU A 39 -9.92 3.57 -6.45
N GLU A 40 -10.95 3.65 -7.28
CA GLU A 40 -11.65 4.91 -7.59
C GLU A 40 -12.24 5.56 -6.33
N LYS A 41 -12.87 4.78 -5.46
CA LYS A 41 -13.39 5.28 -4.17
C LYS A 41 -12.27 5.74 -3.23
N ALA A 42 -11.08 5.15 -3.33
CA ALA A 42 -9.93 5.49 -2.50
C ALA A 42 -9.20 6.77 -2.95
N VAL A 43 -9.47 7.28 -4.16
CA VAL A 43 -8.85 8.52 -4.69
C VAL A 43 -9.04 9.72 -3.75
N SER A 44 -10.15 9.78 -2.99
CA SER A 44 -10.39 10.88 -2.05
C SER A 44 -9.54 10.82 -0.78
N ILE A 45 -8.99 9.65 -0.43
CA ILE A 45 -8.31 9.41 0.85
C ILE A 45 -7.06 10.30 1.01
N PRO A 46 -6.13 10.38 0.03
CA PRO A 46 -4.97 11.28 0.14
C PRO A 46 -5.36 12.74 0.39
N MET A 47 -6.41 13.21 -0.29
CA MET A 47 -6.88 14.58 -0.11
C MET A 47 -7.46 14.82 1.29
N GLN A 48 -8.26 13.88 1.81
CA GLN A 48 -8.79 13.94 3.17
C GLN A 48 -7.68 13.92 4.23
N LEU A 49 -6.63 13.12 4.01
CA LEU A 49 -5.46 13.09 4.89
C LEU A 49 -4.75 14.44 4.91
N ILE A 50 -4.50 15.04 3.74
CA ILE A 50 -3.87 16.37 3.63
C ILE A 50 -4.72 17.44 4.33
N GLN A 51 -6.04 17.44 4.13
CA GLN A 51 -6.92 18.39 4.80
C GLN A 51 -6.86 18.27 6.32
N ASN A 52 -6.81 17.04 6.85
CA ASN A 52 -6.71 16.83 8.29
C ASN A 52 -5.33 17.18 8.84
N LEU A 53 -4.26 16.89 8.10
CA LEU A 53 -2.90 17.31 8.45
C LEU A 53 -2.75 18.84 8.36
N GLY A 54 -3.42 19.51 7.43
CA GLY A 54 -3.44 20.97 7.31
C GLY A 54 -4.18 21.69 8.43
N LYS A 55 -4.98 20.98 9.25
CA LYS A 55 -5.54 21.51 10.51
C LYS A 55 -4.52 21.51 11.66
N SER A 56 -3.37 20.87 11.44
CA SER A 56 -2.24 20.94 12.36
C SER A 56 -1.69 22.37 12.40
N LYS A 57 -1.08 22.74 13.53
CA LYS A 57 -0.31 24.00 13.66
C LYS A 57 1.08 23.91 13.00
N LEU A 58 1.46 22.74 12.50
CA LEU A 58 2.74 22.50 11.83
C LEU A 58 2.76 23.19 10.46
N SER A 59 3.88 23.82 10.12
CA SER A 59 4.08 24.30 8.77
C SER A 59 4.28 23.12 7.80
N ILE A 60 4.09 23.37 6.51
CA ILE A 60 4.36 22.37 5.46
C ILE A 60 5.83 21.91 5.51
N ASN A 61 6.76 22.81 5.83
CA ASN A 61 8.19 22.50 5.94
C ASN A 61 8.49 21.57 7.14
N ASP A 62 7.81 21.76 8.26
CA ASP A 62 7.96 20.90 9.44
C ASP A 62 7.43 19.49 9.16
N LEU A 63 6.30 19.40 8.45
CA LEU A 63 5.72 18.12 8.01
C LEU A 63 6.66 17.38 7.05
N MET A 64 7.30 18.07 6.10
CA MET A 64 8.30 17.46 5.22
C MET A 64 9.53 16.97 5.99
N THR A 65 10.01 17.77 6.94
CA THR A 65 11.16 17.40 7.79
C THR A 65 10.86 16.13 8.57
N LEU A 66 9.69 16.08 9.23
CA LEU A 66 9.25 14.91 9.98
C LEU A 66 9.12 13.67 9.09
N ARG A 67 8.53 13.81 7.89
CA ARG A 67 8.42 12.71 6.92
C ARG A 67 9.81 12.15 6.58
N ASN A 68 10.78 13.01 6.31
CA ASN A 68 12.13 12.58 5.95
C ASN A 68 12.80 11.83 7.11
N GLN A 69 12.70 12.36 8.34
CA GLN A 69 13.22 11.70 9.54
C GLN A 69 12.58 10.32 9.79
N LEU A 70 11.26 10.21 9.59
CA LEU A 70 10.56 8.93 9.71
C LEU A 70 11.01 7.93 8.65
N ASN A 71 11.22 8.37 7.41
CA ASN A 71 11.71 7.51 6.33
C ASN A 71 13.13 7.02 6.63
N GLU A 72 14.03 7.87 7.10
CA GLU A 72 15.38 7.45 7.51
C GLU A 72 15.33 6.40 8.62
N LEU A 73 14.46 6.57 9.62
CA LEU A 73 14.27 5.59 10.68
C LEU A 73 13.71 4.26 10.15
N ILE A 74 12.72 4.31 9.25
CA ILE A 74 12.17 3.11 8.62
C ILE A 74 13.26 2.36 7.85
N ASP A 75 14.10 3.07 7.10
CA ASP A 75 15.21 2.49 6.33
C ASP A 75 16.23 1.79 7.25
N VAL A 76 16.60 2.44 8.36
CA VAL A 76 17.50 1.84 9.36
C VAL A 76 16.89 0.58 9.98
N LEU A 77 15.59 0.58 10.25
CA LEU A 77 14.89 -0.57 10.84
C LEU A 77 14.71 -1.72 9.84
N GLN A 78 14.41 -1.43 8.57
CA GLN A 78 14.27 -2.45 7.53
C GLN A 78 15.60 -3.11 7.18
N ASN A 79 16.70 -2.34 7.19
CA ASN A 79 18.05 -2.87 6.93
C ASN A 79 18.61 -3.75 8.08
N LYS A 80 17.93 -3.82 9.23
CA LYS A 80 18.36 -4.62 10.38
C LYS A 80 17.89 -6.08 10.32
N GLU A 81 16.98 -6.43 9.41
CA GLU A 81 16.46 -7.80 9.23
C GLU A 81 17.28 -8.67 8.23
N SER A 82 18.40 -8.17 7.70
CA SER A 82 19.28 -8.92 6.78
C SER A 82 20.68 -9.24 7.34
N LYS A 83 20.83 -9.42 8.65
CA LYS A 83 22.05 -9.98 9.25
C LYS A 83 21.76 -11.13 10.20
#